data_AF-A0A3D5Q965-F1
#
_entry.id   AF-A0A3D5Q965-F1
#
_cell.length_a   1.000
_cell.length_b   1.000
_cell.length_c   1.000
_cell.angle_alpha   90.00
_cell.angle_beta   90.00
_cell.angle_gamma   90.00
#
_symmetry.space_group_name_H-M   'P 1'
#
loop_
_entity.id
_entity.type
_entity.pdbx_description
1 polymer ?
#
loop_
_entity_poly.entity_id
_entity_poly.type
_entity_poly.pdbx_seq_one_letter_code
_entity_poly.pdbx_strand_id
1 'polypeptide(L)' 'DDMIDTAGTLSQAASTVMEHGAKSVRAAATHGVLSGPAVERILSSPLEEVILCDTIELSKEKSTISKFKVL' A
#
# COMPACT_ATOMS: atom_id res chain seq x y z
N ASP A 1 -6.93 5.04 -4.89
CA ASP A 1 -6.31 6.35 -5.10
C ASP A 1 -5.74 6.43 -6.50
N ASP A 2 -5.31 7.60 -6.94
CA ASP A 2 -4.51 7.72 -8.15
C ASP A 2 -3.05 7.29 -7.90
N MET A 3 -2.49 7.62 -6.74
CA MET A 3 -1.08 7.37 -6.42
C MET A 3 -0.83 7.06 -4.94
N ILE A 4 0.18 6.23 -4.65
CA ILE A 4 0.75 6.03 -3.31
C ILE A 4 2.19 6.54 -3.32
N ASP A 5 2.42 7.68 -2.65
CA ASP A 5 3.74 8.28 -2.49
C ASP A 5 4.39 7.83 -1.17
N THR A 6 4.16 8.53 -0.05
CA THR A 6 4.77 8.20 1.26
C THR A 6 3.95 7.20 2.10
N ALA A 7 2.79 6.77 1.62
CA ALA A 7 1.81 5.91 2.30
C ALA A 7 1.33 6.38 3.70
N GLY A 8 1.63 7.61 4.14
CA GLY A 8 1.28 8.08 5.48
C GLY A 8 -0.23 8.19 5.73
N THR A 9 -0.95 8.85 4.83
CA THR A 9 -2.41 9.00 4.90
C THR A 9 -3.10 7.65 4.71
N LEU A 10 -2.61 6.84 3.77
CA LEU A 10 -3.15 5.51 3.47
C LEU A 10 -3.08 4.58 4.69
N SER A 11 -1.92 4.48 5.35
CA SER A 11 -1.76 3.64 6.53
C SER A 11 -2.62 4.10 7.71
N GLN A 12 -2.75 5.41 7.93
CA GLN A 12 -3.64 5.96 8.97
C GLN A 12 -5.11 5.63 8.67
N ALA A 13 -5.55 5.83 7.43
CA ALA A 13 -6.90 5.50 7.01
C ALA A 13 -7.20 4.01 7.20
N ALA A 14 -6.25 3.13 6.84
CA ALA A 14 -6.39 1.69 7.07
C ALA A 14 -6.54 1.35 8.56
N SER A 15 -5.74 1.96 9.43
CA SER A 15 -5.87 1.78 10.89
C SER A 15 -7.22 2.25 11.41
N THR A 16 -7.66 3.46 11.04
CA THR A 16 -8.95 3.99 11.46
C THR A 16 -10.10 3.08 11.03
N VAL A 17 -10.10 2.59 9.79
CA VAL A 17 -11.16 1.69 9.30
C VAL A 17 -11.17 0.37 10.06
N MET A 18 -10.01 -0.19 10.40
CA MET A 18 -9.92 -1.40 11.23
C MET A 18 -10.40 -1.17 12.67
N GLU A 19 -10.06 -0.04 13.28
CA GLU A 19 -10.54 0.35 14.62
C GLU A 19 -12.06 0.45 14.69
N HIS A 20 -12.72 0.81 13.58
CA HIS A 20 -14.17 0.88 13.45
C HIS A 20 -14.82 -0.47 13.08
N GLY A 21 -14.10 -1.59 13.19
CA GLY A 21 -14.64 -2.94 13.06
C GLY A 21 -14.65 -3.51 11.65
N ALA A 22 -13.85 -2.95 10.73
CA ALA A 22 -13.64 -3.59 9.43
C ALA A 22 -12.99 -4.97 9.59
N LYS A 23 -13.40 -5.92 8.73
CA LYS A 23 -12.82 -7.28 8.73
C LYS A 23 -11.42 -7.31 8.13
N SER A 24 -11.20 -6.50 7.09
CA SER A 24 -9.92 -6.35 6.41
C SER A 24 -9.90 -5.03 5.64
N VAL A 25 -8.71 -4.53 5.31
CA VAL A 25 -8.52 -3.37 4.45
C VAL A 25 -7.50 -3.71 3.36
N ARG A 26 -7.82 -3.32 2.13
CA ARG A 26 -6.91 -3.37 0.97
C ARG A 26 -6.82 -1.97 0.36
N ALA A 27 -5.69 -1.67 -0.25
CA ALA A 27 -5.50 -0.43 -0.99
C ALA A 27 -5.33 -0.74 -2.48
N ALA A 28 -5.81 0.15 -3.33
CA ALA A 28 -5.56 0.11 -4.77
C ALA A 28 -5.20 1.51 -5.27
N ALA A 29 -4.16 1.61 -6.10
CA ALA A 29 -3.79 2.85 -6.77
C ALA A 29 -3.18 2.61 -8.15
N THR A 30 -3.29 3.60 -9.04
CA THR A 30 -2.70 3.51 -10.38
C THR A 30 -1.18 3.60 -10.32
N HIS A 31 -0.65 4.55 -9.55
CA HIS A 31 0.80 4.85 -9.49
C HIS A 31 1.41 4.49 -8.14
N GLY A 32 2.42 3.62 -8.13
CA GLY A 32 3.17 3.26 -6.92
C GLY A 32 4.51 3.99 -6.80
N VAL A 33 4.51 5.29 -6.45
CA VAL A 33 5.77 6.04 -6.24
C VAL A 33 6.57 5.47 -5.07
N LEU A 34 5.87 5.12 -3.97
CA LEU A 34 6.44 4.41 -2.81
C LEU A 34 7.76 5.04 -2.32
N SER A 35 7.76 6.35 -2.08
CA SER A 35 8.93 7.11 -1.64
C SER A 35 9.14 7.06 -0.12
N GLY A 36 10.38 7.32 0.30
CA GLY A 36 10.76 7.36 1.71
C GLY A 36 10.28 6.12 2.48
N PRO A 37 9.55 6.29 3.60
CA PRO A 37 9.14 5.18 4.46
C PRO A 37 7.88 4.44 3.97
N ALA A 38 7.44 4.62 2.72
CA ALA A 38 6.18 4.08 2.24
C ALA A 38 6.07 2.56 2.39
N VAL A 39 7.12 1.83 2.02
CA VAL A 39 7.14 0.36 2.12
C VAL A 39 7.07 -0.09 3.58
N GLU A 40 7.85 0.54 4.45
CA GLU A 40 7.86 0.26 5.90
C GLU A 40 6.49 0.53 6.53
N ARG A 41 5.83 1.62 6.14
CA ARG A 41 4.46 1.97 6.58
C ARG A 41 3.42 0.99 6.08
N ILE A 42 3.53 0.51 4.85
CA ILE A 42 2.59 -0.48 4.30
C ILE A 42 2.77 -1.82 5.03
N LEU A 43 4.01 -2.25 5.26
CA LEU A 43 4.32 -3.48 5.99
C LEU A 43 3.81 -3.43 7.43
N SER A 44 3.98 -2.31 8.13
CA SER A 44 3.52 -2.13 9.51
C SER A 44 2.03 -1.78 9.65
N SER A 45 1.36 -1.37 8.56
CA SER A 45 -0.08 -1.09 8.55
C SER A 45 -0.94 -2.36 8.57
N PRO A 46 -2.24 -2.25 8.91
CA PRO A 46 -3.16 -3.38 8.85
C PRO A 46 -3.67 -3.69 7.42
N LEU A 47 -3.09 -3.09 6.37
CA LEU A 47 -3.40 -3.46 5.00
C LEU A 47 -3.03 -4.93 4.74
N GLU A 48 -3.98 -5.70 4.21
CA GLU A 48 -3.74 -7.07 3.75
C GLU A 48 -3.01 -7.09 2.40
N GLU A 49 -3.37 -6.16 1.51
CA GLU A 49 -2.87 -6.11 0.15
C GLU A 49 -2.86 -4.66 -0.36
N VAL A 50 -1.85 -4.33 -1.18
CA VAL A 50 -1.74 -3.10 -1.94
C VAL A 50 -1.61 -3.44 -3.42
N ILE A 51 -2.63 -3.07 -4.18
CA ILE A 51 -2.76 -3.34 -5.60
C ILE A 51 -2.30 -2.11 -6.38
N LEU A 52 -1.37 -2.30 -7.30
CA LEU A 52 -0.79 -1.24 -8.13
C LEU A 52 -0.90 -1.61 -9.61
N CYS A 53 -0.99 -0.62 -10.49
CA CYS A 53 -0.71 -0.84 -11.91
C CYS A 53 0.81 -0.78 -12.16
N ASP A 54 1.24 -1.31 -13.31
CA ASP A 54 2.63 -1.30 -13.79
C ASP A 54 3.13 0.06 -14.31
N THR A 55 2.35 1.14 -14.11
CA THR A 55 2.69 2.50 -14.57
C THR A 55 4.00 3.06 -14.00
N ILE A 56 4.46 2.52 -12.86
CA ILE A 56 5.78 2.74 -12.29
C ILE A 56 6.36 1.37 -11.95
N GLU A 57 7.48 1.03 -12.58
CA GLU A 57 8.14 -0.26 -12.35
C GLU A 57 8.61 -0.39 -10.89
N LEU A 58 8.15 -1.44 -10.21
CA LEU A 58 8.64 -1.77 -8.89
C LEU A 58 10.01 -2.43 -8.97
N SER A 59 10.93 -2.03 -8.09
CA SER A 59 12.21 -2.74 -7.96
C SER A 59 11.97 -4.21 -7.57
N LYS A 60 12.91 -5.10 -7.94
CA LYS A 60 12.84 -6.52 -7.59
C LYS A 60 12.65 -6.76 -6.09
N GLU A 61 13.28 -5.93 -5.26
CA GLU A 61 13.11 -6.00 -3.81
C GLU A 61 11.65 -5.72 -3.41
N LYS A 62 11.05 -4.66 -3.94
CA LYS A 62 9.65 -4.30 -3.66
C LYS A 62 8.67 -5.32 -4.23
N SER A 63 8.93 -5.88 -5.41
CA SER A 63 8.02 -6.85 -6.04
C SER A 63 8.00 -8.23 -5.37
N THR A 64 9.01 -8.55 -4.56
CA THR A 64 9.03 -9.80 -3.76
C THR A 64 8.22 -9.71 -2.46
N ILE A 65 7.77 -8.52 -2.08
CA ILE A 65 6.97 -8.32 -0.88
C ILE A 65 5.55 -8.86 -1.11
N SER A 66 5.12 -9.79 -0.23
CA SER A 66 3.84 -10.49 -0.35
C SER A 66 2.59 -9.60 -0.30
N LYS A 67 2.69 -8.40 0.29
CA LYS A 67 1.58 -7.44 0.33
C LYS A 67 1.36 -6.71 -1.00
N PHE A 68 2.33 -6.68 -1.91
CA PHE A 68 2.17 -5.98 -3.19
C PHE A 68 1.66 -6.91 -4.28
N LYS A 69 0.66 -6.43 -5.02
CA LYS A 69 0.17 -7.07 -6.23
C LYS A 69 0.19 -6.06 -7.37
N VAL A 70 0.90 -6.37 -8.44
CA VAL A 70 0.91 -5.55 -9.66
C VAL A 70 -0.05 -6.17 -10.67
N LEU A 71 -0.91 -5.34 -11.27
CA LEU A 71 -1.83 -5.68 -12.34
C LEU A 71 -1.30 -5.22 -13.70
#